data_AF-A0AAN6H4X5-F1
#
_entry.id   AF-A0AAN6H4X5-F1
#
_cell.length_a   1.000
_cell.length_b   1.000
_cell.length_c   1.000
_cell.angle_alpha   90.00
_cell.angle_beta   90.00
_cell.angle_gamma   90.00
#
_symmetry.space_group_name_H-M   'P 1'
#
loop_
_entity.id
_entity.type
_entity.pdbx_description
1 polymer ?
#
loop_
_entity_poly.entity_id
_entity_poly.type
_entity_poly.pdbx_seq_one_letter_code
_entity_poly.pdbx_strand_id
1 'polypeptide(L)'
;MARLDSASPEYANGRSSSLHGHSRAPFVLPAPTLVLSPSTTTPVLPIAETIVRSDTMQVTRGGVQPQASSGSMLESPRSSYNLTKQDEEHLANLYYRHFHPTHPVLLPRSRYTTHPYPAHLRLVVQLIGSQYTSAFSRDVLRDRTDDELADLPKDSPYAVQSLLLYAICLYAGSERAKAVRILARASDLAIELALNRADYASTYGMQDALVEESWRRTWWELYVVDGSFAAMQRQTTFRCNAVELTAYLPCEDNVYREGMLPPQPATLEQLDSRFFADEEQPFASACYRIEAIRIMGQVLAASNGGENCPDDIQAVDNAIAAWRLHLPFAKTGIIDRFGEVDQMILQAHAFIYTATIILHFPRSELPLTLPTAADIACAARMTQASPTSAQHATKAISASKDLSDLAGLPVDKYSPLFTCGLVFACIVQLSACSAHPHDCITQHRDRVALMTGVLKSIGRSWAIARDVILHLNKIANGVFRPHDTTGVVMCQPFMDSGVDVDSMFNNMSWLDFFPAGDMSGMDDIV
;
A
#
# COMPACT_ATOMS: atom_id res chain seq x y z
N MET A 1 -27.93 83.63 17.35
CA MET A 1 -29.07 83.52 16.41
C MET A 1 -29.20 82.03 16.07
N ALA A 2 -30.35 81.43 16.46
CA ALA A 2 -30.94 80.08 16.23
C ALA A 2 -30.05 78.90 15.75
N ARG A 3 -29.97 77.75 16.46
CA ARG A 3 -30.94 76.65 16.70
C ARG A 3 -31.37 75.88 15.43
N LEU A 4 -31.16 74.56 15.38
CA LEU A 4 -32.21 73.56 15.64
C LEU A 4 -31.69 72.10 15.65
N ASP A 5 -32.20 71.38 16.64
CA ASP A 5 -32.05 69.96 17.00
C ASP A 5 -32.85 69.00 16.09
N SER A 6 -32.57 67.69 16.19
CA SER A 6 -33.56 66.74 16.74
C SER A 6 -33.00 65.32 16.90
N ALA A 7 -33.53 64.65 17.92
CA ALA A 7 -33.03 63.49 18.63
C ALA A 7 -33.79 62.19 18.31
N SER A 8 -33.25 61.09 18.84
CA SER A 8 -33.78 59.72 19.00
C SER A 8 -35.20 59.64 19.63
N PRO A 9 -35.83 58.44 19.76
CA PRO A 9 -35.55 57.63 20.95
C PRO A 9 -35.69 56.08 20.84
N GLU A 10 -35.08 55.41 21.81
CA GLU A 10 -35.38 54.05 22.29
C GLU A 10 -36.81 53.93 22.86
N TYR A 11 -37.38 52.73 22.89
CA TYR A 11 -38.27 52.30 23.98
C TYR A 11 -38.17 50.80 24.24
N ALA A 12 -37.96 50.47 25.51
CA ALA A 12 -37.95 49.14 26.11
C ALA A 12 -39.24 48.87 26.93
N ASN A 13 -39.36 47.62 27.40
CA ASN A 13 -40.32 47.02 28.36
C ASN A 13 -41.63 46.46 27.76
N GLY A 14 -42.13 45.27 28.13
CA GLY A 14 -41.73 44.28 29.14
C GLY A 14 -42.95 43.53 29.71
N ARG A 15 -42.73 42.30 30.21
CA ARG A 15 -43.61 41.40 31.03
C ARG A 15 -44.74 40.65 30.30
N SER A 16 -45.18 39.45 30.68
CA SER A 16 -44.78 38.38 31.63
C SER A 16 -45.96 37.38 31.62
N SER A 17 -45.75 36.06 31.52
CA SER A 17 -46.32 35.08 32.48
C SER A 17 -46.01 33.62 32.14
N SER A 18 -45.75 32.91 33.24
CA SER A 18 -45.37 31.52 33.52
C SER A 18 -46.34 30.43 33.06
N LEU A 19 -45.88 29.18 32.93
CA LEU A 19 -46.13 28.07 33.89
C LEU A 19 -45.58 26.71 33.41
N HIS A 20 -45.00 25.99 34.37
CA HIS A 20 -44.90 24.52 34.53
C HIS A 20 -43.86 23.72 33.75
N GLY A 21 -42.92 23.15 34.52
CA GLY A 21 -41.89 22.24 34.05
C GLY A 21 -42.31 20.77 34.07
N HIS A 22 -41.42 19.94 33.55
CA HIS A 22 -41.13 18.61 34.10
C HIS A 22 -39.73 18.20 33.64
N SER A 23 -38.92 17.82 34.64
CA SER A 23 -37.63 17.17 34.50
C SER A 23 -37.79 15.85 33.73
N ARG A 24 -37.00 15.65 32.67
CA ARG A 24 -36.82 14.34 32.04
C ARG A 24 -35.35 14.18 31.67
N ALA A 25 -34.71 13.22 32.34
CA ALA A 25 -33.36 12.77 32.07
C ALA A 25 -33.23 12.28 30.61
N PRO A 26 -32.07 12.46 29.96
CA PRO A 26 -31.82 11.81 28.67
C PRO A 26 -31.67 10.30 28.89
N PHE A 27 -32.45 9.57 28.10
CA PHE A 27 -32.49 8.12 28.01
C PHE A 27 -31.17 7.61 27.43
N VAL A 28 -30.35 6.97 28.26
CA VAL A 28 -29.13 6.26 27.83
C VAL A 28 -29.56 4.92 27.25
N LEU A 29 -29.33 4.70 25.96
CA LEU A 29 -29.41 3.38 25.34
C LEU A 29 -28.14 2.60 25.72
N PRO A 30 -28.25 1.38 26.28
CA PRO A 30 -27.09 0.57 26.62
C PRO A 30 -26.48 -0.05 25.36
N ALA A 31 -25.16 0.11 25.21
CA ALA A 31 -24.36 -0.63 24.24
C ALA A 31 -24.35 -2.14 24.60
N PRO A 32 -24.47 -3.06 23.63
CA PRO A 32 -24.34 -4.48 23.93
C PRO A 32 -22.88 -4.82 24.24
N THR A 33 -22.59 -5.04 25.52
CA THR A 33 -21.34 -5.61 26.00
C THR A 33 -21.45 -7.13 25.93
N LEU A 34 -20.79 -7.79 24.98
CA LEU A 34 -20.59 -9.23 25.04
C LEU A 34 -19.26 -9.50 25.76
N VAL A 35 -19.37 -9.67 27.08
CA VAL A 35 -18.32 -10.24 27.93
C VAL A 35 -18.43 -11.76 27.79
N LEU A 36 -17.42 -12.40 27.19
CA LEU A 36 -17.20 -13.83 27.34
C LEU A 36 -16.07 -14.03 28.35
N SER A 37 -16.46 -14.47 29.55
CA SER A 37 -15.53 -14.91 30.60
C SER A 37 -14.92 -16.27 30.23
N PRO A 38 -13.67 -16.55 30.67
CA PRO A 38 -12.93 -17.73 30.26
C PRO A 38 -13.37 -18.98 31.05
N SER A 39 -13.47 -20.12 30.36
CA SER A 39 -13.64 -21.43 30.98
C SER A 39 -12.30 -22.13 31.08
N THR A 40 -11.87 -22.38 32.31
CA THR A 40 -10.67 -23.12 32.69
C THR A 40 -10.85 -24.62 32.42
N THR A 41 -9.91 -25.26 31.72
CA THR A 41 -9.65 -26.71 31.91
C THR A 41 -8.21 -27.08 31.56
N THR A 42 -7.74 -28.10 32.29
CA THR A 42 -6.38 -28.56 32.64
C THR A 42 -5.51 -29.18 31.53
N PRO A 43 -4.19 -29.43 31.76
CA PRO A 43 -3.19 -29.65 30.73
C PRO A 43 -3.02 -31.12 30.32
N VAL A 44 -2.63 -31.35 29.06
CA VAL A 44 -2.20 -32.66 28.54
C VAL A 44 -0.69 -32.61 28.27
N LEU A 45 0.03 -33.60 28.81
CA LEU A 45 1.48 -33.79 28.73
C LEU A 45 1.94 -34.24 27.32
N PRO A 46 3.18 -33.95 26.90
CA PRO A 46 3.73 -34.41 25.63
C PRO A 46 4.27 -35.86 25.73
N ILE A 47 3.92 -36.69 24.74
CA ILE A 47 4.51 -38.01 24.51
C ILE A 47 5.76 -37.83 23.65
N ALA A 48 6.87 -38.40 24.11
CA ALA A 48 8.14 -38.48 23.42
C ALA A 48 8.17 -39.67 22.46
N GLU A 49 8.67 -39.49 21.24
CA GLU A 49 9.06 -40.59 20.36
C GLU A 49 10.50 -40.42 19.85
N THR A 50 11.39 -41.05 20.61
CA THR A 50 12.49 -41.94 20.26
C THR A 50 13.03 -41.95 18.82
N ILE A 51 14.31 -41.55 18.75
CA ILE A 51 15.30 -41.79 17.70
C ILE A 51 15.43 -43.30 17.40
N VAL A 52 15.23 -43.70 16.14
CA VAL A 52 15.68 -45.00 15.63
C VAL A 52 16.86 -44.78 14.68
N ARG A 53 18.04 -45.15 15.17
CA ARG A 53 19.24 -45.42 14.35
C ARG A 53 18.99 -46.67 13.51
N SER A 54 19.38 -46.65 12.24
CA SER A 54 19.62 -47.86 11.48
C SER A 54 21.01 -47.78 10.87
N ASP A 55 21.88 -48.66 11.38
CA ASP A 55 23.17 -49.01 10.83
C ASP A 55 23.00 -49.65 9.45
N THR A 56 23.85 -49.30 8.49
CA THR A 56 24.15 -50.24 7.41
C THR A 56 25.61 -50.09 6.97
N MET A 57 26.26 -51.25 6.91
CA MET A 57 27.69 -51.45 6.80
C MET A 57 28.28 -51.04 5.44
N GLN A 58 29.56 -50.68 5.53
CA GLN A 58 30.51 -50.53 4.43
C GLN A 58 30.67 -51.81 3.61
N VAL A 59 30.77 -51.65 2.28
CA VAL A 59 31.47 -52.58 1.40
C VAL A 59 32.47 -51.78 0.56
N THR A 60 33.74 -52.13 0.71
CA THR A 60 34.88 -51.63 -0.04
C THR A 60 34.97 -52.26 -1.43
N ARG A 61 35.22 -51.44 -2.47
CA ARG A 61 35.91 -51.90 -3.69
C ARG A 61 36.64 -50.73 -4.35
N GLY A 62 37.92 -50.94 -4.64
CA GLY A 62 38.91 -49.89 -4.85
C GLY A 62 39.11 -49.40 -6.29
N GLY A 63 39.94 -48.35 -6.36
CA GLY A 63 40.88 -48.06 -7.44
C GLY A 63 40.31 -47.42 -8.71
N VAL A 64 40.63 -46.15 -8.95
CA VAL A 64 41.65 -45.67 -9.92
C VAL A 64 41.60 -44.14 -9.93
N GLN A 65 42.76 -43.54 -9.71
CA GLN A 65 43.00 -42.09 -9.79
C GLN A 65 43.41 -41.74 -11.23
N PRO A 66 43.07 -40.54 -11.73
CA PRO A 66 44.15 -39.74 -12.32
C PRO A 66 44.08 -38.25 -11.98
N GLN A 67 45.22 -37.81 -11.43
CA GLN A 67 45.99 -36.59 -11.70
C GLN A 67 45.31 -35.24 -11.96
N ALA A 68 45.78 -34.30 -11.14
CA ALA A 68 45.58 -32.86 -11.19
C ALA A 68 46.05 -32.21 -12.51
N SER A 69 45.26 -31.24 -12.96
CA SER A 69 45.73 -30.13 -13.79
C SER A 69 45.46 -28.81 -13.05
N SER A 70 46.53 -28.20 -12.55
CA SER A 70 46.55 -26.87 -11.96
C SER A 70 46.14 -25.83 -13.01
N GLY A 71 44.89 -25.39 -12.95
CA GLY A 71 44.43 -24.16 -13.57
C GLY A 71 44.28 -23.10 -12.48
N SER A 72 45.25 -22.19 -12.39
CA SER A 72 45.17 -20.98 -11.58
C SER A 72 44.02 -20.11 -12.12
N MET A 73 42.80 -20.31 -11.61
CA MET A 73 41.79 -19.27 -11.67
C MET A 73 42.25 -18.17 -10.72
N LEU A 74 42.63 -17.03 -11.28
CA LEU A 74 42.65 -15.77 -10.53
C LEU A 74 41.25 -15.62 -9.91
N GLU A 75 41.13 -15.90 -8.62
CA GLU A 75 40.06 -15.34 -7.81
C GLU A 75 40.18 -13.82 -7.95
N SER A 76 39.25 -13.22 -8.69
CA SER A 76 39.04 -11.79 -8.64
C SER A 76 38.76 -11.45 -7.17
N PRO A 77 39.48 -10.50 -6.55
CA PRO A 77 39.26 -10.21 -5.15
C PRO A 77 37.81 -9.74 -5.03
N ARG A 78 36.99 -10.47 -4.26
CA ARG A 78 35.78 -9.90 -3.68
C ARG A 78 36.25 -8.76 -2.80
N SER A 79 36.40 -7.56 -3.37
CA SER A 79 36.79 -6.40 -2.57
C SER A 79 35.68 -6.20 -1.56
N SER A 80 36.01 -6.43 -0.29
CA SER A 80 35.20 -6.03 0.84
C SER A 80 35.04 -4.51 0.76
N TYR A 81 34.01 -4.05 0.04
CA TYR A 81 33.60 -2.65 -0.01
C TYR A 81 33.04 -2.29 1.37
N ASN A 82 33.94 -2.00 2.31
CA ASN A 82 33.57 -1.40 3.57
C ASN A 82 33.28 0.08 3.31
N LEU A 83 32.02 0.47 3.46
CA LEU A 83 31.60 1.88 3.37
C LEU A 83 32.38 2.71 4.39
N THR A 84 32.90 3.85 3.96
CA THR A 84 33.45 4.85 4.88
C THR A 84 32.30 5.55 5.61
N LYS A 85 32.57 6.20 6.74
CA LYS A 85 31.54 7.02 7.43
C LYS A 85 30.91 8.08 6.53
N GLN A 86 31.71 8.64 5.61
CA GLN A 86 31.23 9.62 4.64
C GLN A 86 30.26 8.99 3.63
N ASP A 87 30.54 7.77 3.18
CA ASP A 87 29.64 7.02 2.30
C ASP A 87 28.32 6.68 3.00
N GLU A 88 28.39 6.23 4.26
CA GLU A 88 27.21 5.95 5.08
C GLU A 88 26.33 7.20 5.24
N GLU A 89 26.93 8.35 5.53
CA GLU A 89 26.22 9.62 5.66
C GLU A 89 25.64 10.10 4.32
N HIS A 90 26.38 9.94 3.22
CA HIS A 90 25.89 10.27 1.89
C HIS A 90 24.65 9.43 1.51
N LEU A 91 24.70 8.11 1.74
CA LEU A 91 23.56 7.21 1.50
C LEU A 91 22.37 7.53 2.40
N ALA A 92 22.60 7.83 3.68
CA ALA A 92 21.54 8.28 4.57
C ALA A 92 20.90 9.59 4.10
N ASN A 93 21.69 10.55 3.59
CA ASN A 93 21.15 11.79 3.02
C ASN A 93 20.25 11.52 1.80
N LEU A 94 20.63 10.59 0.92
CA LEU A 94 19.79 10.19 -0.22
C LEU A 94 18.48 9.54 0.24
N TYR A 95 18.52 8.67 1.26
CA TYR A 95 17.33 8.10 1.88
C TYR A 95 16.39 9.19 2.43
N TYR A 96 16.91 10.13 3.23
CA TYR A 96 16.11 11.19 3.83
C TYR A 96 15.58 12.20 2.82
N ARG A 97 16.28 12.40 1.70
CA ARG A 97 15.84 13.32 0.64
C ARG A 97 14.75 12.71 -0.24
N HIS A 98 14.86 11.42 -0.59
CA HIS A 98 14.03 10.83 -1.64
C HIS A 98 13.02 9.80 -1.17
N PHE A 99 13.27 9.10 -0.05
CA PHE A 99 12.44 7.99 0.41
C PHE A 99 11.68 8.30 1.70
N HIS A 100 12.37 8.79 2.74
CA HIS A 100 11.79 9.10 4.04
C HIS A 100 10.53 9.99 3.98
N PRO A 101 10.43 11.02 3.12
CA PRO A 101 9.22 11.86 3.04
C PRO A 101 7.96 11.09 2.65
N THR A 102 8.10 9.90 2.06
CA THR A 102 6.98 9.03 1.66
C THR A 102 6.71 7.89 2.65
N HIS A 103 7.67 7.60 3.54
CA HIS A 103 7.63 6.53 4.53
C HIS A 103 8.33 6.99 5.84
N PRO A 104 7.79 8.00 6.55
CA PRO A 104 8.51 8.73 7.61
C PRO A 104 8.49 7.99 8.96
N VAL A 105 9.02 6.77 9.01
CA VAL A 105 9.01 5.93 10.24
C VAL A 105 10.18 6.19 11.18
N LEU A 106 11.31 6.68 10.64
CA LEU A 106 12.51 6.97 11.42
C LEU A 106 12.49 8.38 11.97
N LEU A 107 13.23 8.61 13.05
CA LEU A 107 13.49 9.93 13.62
C LEU A 107 13.94 10.94 12.57
N PRO A 108 13.74 12.24 12.83
CA PRO A 108 14.14 13.31 11.92
C PRO A 108 15.63 13.22 11.55
N ARG A 109 15.98 13.70 10.35
CA ARG A 109 17.36 13.62 9.83
C ARG A 109 18.40 14.21 10.80
N SER A 110 18.04 15.27 11.52
CA SER A 110 18.88 15.92 12.53
C SER A 110 19.26 15.00 13.70
N ARG A 111 18.44 14.00 14.00
CA ARG A 111 18.64 13.02 15.08
C ARG A 111 19.26 11.71 14.61
N TYR A 112 19.24 11.42 13.31
CA TYR A 112 19.65 10.13 12.76
C TYR A 112 21.08 9.73 13.16
N THR A 113 22.04 10.65 13.01
CA THR A 113 23.46 10.36 13.25
C THR A 113 23.78 10.15 14.73
N THR A 114 23.04 10.81 15.63
CA THR A 114 23.25 10.73 17.07
C THR A 114 22.45 9.61 17.73
N HIS A 115 21.36 9.17 17.10
CA HIS A 115 20.52 8.10 17.61
C HIS A 115 21.18 6.74 17.38
N PRO A 116 21.25 5.85 18.39
CA PRO A 116 21.96 4.58 18.30
C PRO A 116 21.16 3.52 17.51
N TYR A 117 20.93 3.77 16.22
CA TYR A 117 20.26 2.80 15.36
C TYR A 117 21.09 1.52 15.16
N PRO A 118 20.47 0.33 15.27
CA PRO A 118 21.17 -0.94 15.09
C PRO A 118 21.67 -1.13 13.66
N ALA A 119 22.63 -2.04 13.49
CA ALA A 119 23.31 -2.26 12.21
C ALA A 119 22.35 -2.65 11.09
N HIS A 120 21.41 -3.56 11.34
CA HIS A 120 20.37 -3.95 10.38
C HIS A 120 19.59 -2.75 9.82
N LEU A 121 19.18 -1.82 10.68
CA LEU A 121 18.39 -0.67 10.23
C LEU A 121 19.24 0.33 9.45
N ARG A 122 20.49 0.55 9.87
CA ARG A 122 21.44 1.39 9.11
C ARG A 122 21.73 0.80 7.72
N LEU A 123 21.90 -0.52 7.61
CA LEU A 123 22.11 -1.21 6.34
C LEU A 123 20.90 -1.06 5.40
N VAL A 124 19.67 -1.20 5.92
CA VAL A 124 18.44 -0.98 5.13
C VAL A 124 18.37 0.47 4.61
N VAL A 125 18.67 1.46 5.46
CA VAL A 125 18.74 2.88 5.06
C VAL A 125 19.79 3.09 3.96
N GLN A 126 20.97 2.49 4.09
CA GLN A 126 22.04 2.57 3.11
C GLN A 126 21.65 1.91 1.78
N LEU A 127 21.03 0.72 1.83
CA LEU A 127 20.53 0.00 0.67
C LEU A 127 19.49 0.82 -0.10
N ILE A 128 18.52 1.43 0.59
CA ILE A 128 17.52 2.31 -0.03
C ILE A 128 18.19 3.56 -0.61
N GLY A 129 19.10 4.19 0.13
CA GLY A 129 19.88 5.35 -0.36
C GLY A 129 20.65 5.05 -1.65
N SER A 130 21.17 3.83 -1.79
CA SER A 130 21.92 3.38 -2.97
C SER A 130 21.08 3.26 -4.25
N GLN A 131 19.75 3.30 -4.14
CA GLN A 131 18.84 3.30 -5.29
C GLN A 131 18.82 4.63 -6.06
N TYR A 132 19.34 5.70 -5.43
CA TYR A 132 19.37 7.05 -5.97
C TYR A 132 20.77 7.47 -6.47
N THR A 133 21.73 6.54 -6.47
CA THR A 133 23.09 6.77 -6.97
C THR A 133 23.62 5.53 -7.69
N SER A 134 24.63 5.72 -8.54
CA SER A 134 25.38 4.63 -9.19
C SER A 134 26.75 4.40 -8.56
N ALA A 135 27.10 5.15 -7.51
CA ALA A 135 28.43 5.11 -6.88
C ALA A 135 28.68 3.84 -6.05
N PHE A 136 27.65 3.08 -5.70
CA PHE A 136 27.73 1.92 -4.81
C PHE A 136 27.10 0.68 -5.43
N SER A 137 27.70 -0.48 -5.14
CA SER A 137 27.12 -1.77 -5.54
C SER A 137 25.91 -2.09 -4.68
N ARG A 138 24.74 -2.19 -5.32
CA ARG A 138 23.47 -2.52 -4.67
C ARG A 138 23.44 -3.98 -4.21
N ASP A 139 24.05 -4.87 -4.97
CA ASP A 139 24.07 -6.31 -4.67
C ASP A 139 24.86 -6.59 -3.39
N VAL A 140 26.01 -5.94 -3.20
CA VAL A 140 26.81 -6.10 -1.96
C VAL A 140 26.06 -5.58 -0.73
N LEU A 141 25.41 -4.42 -0.85
CA LEU A 141 24.59 -3.86 0.23
C LEU A 141 23.41 -4.75 0.56
N ARG A 142 22.80 -5.33 -0.47
CA ARG A 142 21.66 -6.24 -0.37
C ARG A 142 22.04 -7.54 0.33
N ASP A 143 23.12 -8.20 -0.09
CA ASP A 143 23.58 -9.46 0.53
C ASP A 143 23.87 -9.25 2.03
N ARG A 144 24.58 -8.15 2.36
CA ARG A 144 24.83 -7.78 3.77
C ARG A 144 23.55 -7.48 4.54
N THR A 145 22.56 -6.85 3.90
CA THR A 145 21.26 -6.57 4.53
C THR A 145 20.50 -7.87 4.77
N ASP A 146 20.53 -8.82 3.84
CA ASP A 146 19.92 -10.13 4.00
C ASP A 146 20.53 -10.92 5.15
N ASP A 147 21.86 -10.96 5.23
CA ASP A 147 22.60 -11.63 6.30
C ASP A 147 22.23 -11.05 7.67
N GLU A 148 22.21 -9.73 7.80
CA GLU A 148 21.91 -9.07 9.08
C GLU A 148 20.42 -9.20 9.47
N LEU A 149 19.50 -9.27 8.50
CA LEU A 149 18.06 -9.45 8.77
C LEU A 149 17.67 -10.91 9.02
N ALA A 150 18.56 -11.87 8.78
CA ALA A 150 18.27 -13.30 8.96
C ALA A 150 17.94 -13.64 10.41
N ASP A 151 18.71 -13.10 11.37
CA ASP A 151 18.56 -13.36 12.80
C ASP A 151 18.35 -12.05 13.58
N LEU A 152 17.11 -11.55 13.53
CA LEU A 152 16.75 -10.30 14.20
C LEU A 152 16.28 -10.55 15.64
N PRO A 153 16.61 -9.63 16.58
CA PRO A 153 16.01 -9.62 17.90
C PRO A 153 14.48 -9.54 17.82
N LYS A 154 13.79 -10.44 18.54
CA LYS A 154 12.32 -10.53 18.55
C LYS A 154 11.66 -9.51 19.49
N ASP A 155 12.44 -8.82 20.31
CA ASP A 155 11.99 -7.84 21.29
C ASP A 155 12.25 -6.38 20.84
N SER A 156 12.70 -6.16 19.60
CA SER A 156 13.13 -4.84 19.14
C SER A 156 12.16 -4.20 18.14
N PRO A 157 11.57 -3.03 18.43
CA PRO A 157 10.78 -2.28 17.44
C PRO A 157 11.62 -1.80 16.23
N TYR A 158 12.94 -1.68 16.37
CA TYR A 158 13.81 -1.38 15.23
C TYR A 158 13.86 -2.52 14.20
N ALA A 159 13.65 -3.77 14.64
CA ALA A 159 13.53 -4.91 13.73
C ALA A 159 12.28 -4.78 12.85
N VAL A 160 11.15 -4.32 13.42
CA VAL A 160 9.93 -3.99 12.67
C VAL A 160 10.21 -2.92 11.62
N GLN A 161 10.84 -1.80 12.00
CA GLN A 161 11.20 -0.73 11.05
C GLN A 161 12.08 -1.23 9.91
N SER A 162 13.03 -2.12 10.22
CA SER A 162 13.95 -2.67 9.22
C SER A 162 13.24 -3.58 8.24
N LEU A 163 12.42 -4.51 8.74
CA LEU A 163 11.64 -5.42 7.91
C LEU A 163 10.62 -4.65 7.04
N LEU A 164 9.93 -3.65 7.60
CA LEU A 164 8.99 -2.80 6.87
C LEU A 164 9.67 -2.07 5.71
N LEU A 165 10.73 -1.31 5.99
CA LEU A 165 11.46 -0.55 4.97
C LEU A 165 12.08 -1.48 3.92
N TYR A 166 12.59 -2.64 4.34
CA TYR A 166 13.15 -3.62 3.43
C TYR A 166 12.09 -4.28 2.55
N ALA A 167 10.90 -4.58 3.07
CA ALA A 167 9.79 -5.10 2.28
C ALA A 167 9.38 -4.12 1.16
N ILE A 168 9.29 -2.82 1.47
CA ILE A 168 8.99 -1.79 0.46
C ILE A 168 10.10 -1.75 -0.60
N CYS A 169 11.38 -1.79 -0.18
CA CYS A 169 12.53 -1.81 -1.07
C CYS A 169 12.51 -3.02 -2.01
N LEU A 170 12.27 -4.23 -1.48
CA LEU A 170 12.17 -5.46 -2.26
C LEU A 170 11.00 -5.43 -3.24
N TYR A 171 9.84 -4.91 -2.81
CA TYR A 171 8.68 -4.78 -3.69
C TYR A 171 8.97 -3.83 -4.85
N ALA A 172 9.58 -2.69 -4.56
CA ALA A 172 10.03 -1.73 -5.56
C ALA A 172 11.14 -2.28 -6.48
N GLY A 173 11.93 -3.24 -5.98
CA GLY A 173 12.93 -4.01 -6.70
C GLY A 173 12.39 -5.17 -7.53
N SER A 174 11.06 -5.31 -7.68
CA SER A 174 10.38 -6.39 -8.41
C SER A 174 10.42 -7.79 -7.75
N GLU A 175 10.81 -7.89 -6.48
CA GLU A 175 10.92 -9.17 -5.76
C GLU A 175 9.73 -9.45 -4.86
N ARG A 176 8.58 -9.54 -5.50
CA ARG A 176 7.26 -9.57 -4.85
C ARG A 176 7.14 -10.67 -3.81
N ALA A 177 7.51 -11.91 -4.14
CA ALA A 177 7.35 -13.05 -3.23
C ALA A 177 8.18 -12.89 -1.94
N LYS A 178 9.41 -12.36 -2.04
CA LYS A 178 10.23 -12.08 -0.87
C LYS A 178 9.69 -10.89 -0.08
N ALA A 179 9.29 -9.81 -0.77
CA ALA A 179 8.70 -8.64 -0.13
C ALA A 179 7.47 -8.99 0.72
N VAL A 180 6.56 -9.82 0.20
CA VAL A 180 5.35 -10.27 0.93
C VAL A 180 5.72 -11.07 2.18
N ARG A 181 6.70 -11.99 2.09
CA ARG A 181 7.16 -12.75 3.26
C ARG A 181 7.79 -11.86 4.32
N ILE A 182 8.64 -10.91 3.91
CA ILE A 182 9.28 -9.97 4.84
C ILE A 182 8.25 -9.06 5.50
N LEU A 183 7.25 -8.58 4.75
CA LEU A 183 6.18 -7.75 5.31
C LEU A 183 5.32 -8.54 6.31
N ALA A 184 4.97 -9.79 5.99
CA ALA A 184 4.24 -10.66 6.92
C ALA A 184 5.01 -10.82 8.24
N ARG A 185 6.32 -11.08 8.17
CA ARG A 185 7.20 -11.13 9.36
C ARG A 185 7.22 -9.81 10.13
N ALA A 186 7.18 -8.66 9.45
CA ALA A 186 7.10 -7.36 10.10
C ALA A 186 5.77 -7.17 10.85
N SER A 187 4.65 -7.54 10.22
CA SER A 187 3.31 -7.50 10.81
C SER A 187 3.21 -8.40 12.04
N ASP A 188 3.65 -9.65 11.92
CA ASP A 188 3.61 -10.62 13.02
C ASP A 188 4.42 -10.10 14.22
N LEU A 189 5.66 -9.63 13.98
CA LEU A 189 6.52 -9.07 15.03
C LEU A 189 5.91 -7.80 15.67
N ALA A 190 5.33 -6.89 14.87
CA ALA A 190 4.72 -5.68 15.40
C ALA A 190 3.52 -5.97 16.31
N ILE A 191 2.72 -6.97 15.95
CA ILE A 191 1.57 -7.43 16.73
C ILE A 191 2.03 -8.13 18.01
N GLU A 192 3.05 -8.99 17.94
CA GLU A 192 3.67 -9.64 19.11
C GLU A 192 4.21 -8.62 20.12
N LEU A 193 4.82 -7.53 19.62
CA LEU A 193 5.30 -6.42 20.44
C LEU A 193 4.17 -5.47 20.89
N ALA A 194 2.94 -5.65 20.41
CA ALA A 194 1.79 -4.82 20.70
C ALA A 194 1.95 -3.34 20.24
N LEU A 195 2.65 -3.08 19.13
CA LEU A 195 2.79 -1.73 18.54
C LEU A 195 1.43 -1.11 18.17
N ASN A 196 0.40 -1.94 17.98
CA ASN A 196 -0.97 -1.54 17.68
C ASN A 196 -1.77 -1.02 18.89
N ARG A 197 -1.18 -1.03 20.09
CA ARG A 197 -1.83 -0.60 21.33
C ARG A 197 -1.53 0.86 21.67
N ALA A 198 -2.50 1.52 22.31
CA ALA A 198 -2.41 2.94 22.69
C ALA A 198 -1.19 3.27 23.59
N ASP A 199 -0.87 2.36 24.51
CA ASP A 199 0.13 2.54 25.57
C ASP A 199 1.56 2.27 25.12
N TYR A 200 1.76 1.50 24.03
CA TYR A 200 3.08 1.07 23.57
C TYR A 200 4.05 2.24 23.40
N ALA A 201 3.64 3.27 22.65
CA ALA A 201 4.49 4.41 22.36
C ALA A 201 4.97 5.09 23.64
N SER A 202 4.07 5.39 24.58
CA SER A 202 4.42 6.04 25.85
C SER A 202 5.27 5.16 26.78
N THR A 203 5.05 3.85 26.76
CA THR A 203 5.78 2.89 27.60
C THR A 203 7.22 2.68 27.12
N TYR A 204 7.42 2.57 25.80
CA TYR A 204 8.70 2.24 25.18
C TYR A 204 9.35 3.43 24.45
N GLY A 205 8.80 4.64 24.64
CA GLY A 205 9.27 5.88 24.05
C GLY A 205 10.49 6.50 24.73
N MET A 206 10.96 5.91 25.83
CA MET A 206 12.11 6.40 26.60
C MET A 206 11.99 7.87 27.03
N GLN A 207 10.76 8.35 27.26
CA GLN A 207 10.43 9.74 27.58
C GLN A 207 10.90 10.76 26.50
N ASP A 208 11.12 10.30 25.27
CA ASP A 208 11.42 11.14 24.11
C ASP A 208 10.21 11.17 23.16
N ALA A 209 9.54 12.32 23.10
CA ALA A 209 8.33 12.49 22.30
C ALA A 209 8.53 12.19 20.80
N LEU A 210 9.74 12.37 20.25
CA LEU A 210 10.03 12.02 18.85
C LEU A 210 10.19 10.52 18.65
N VAL A 211 10.68 9.80 19.68
CA VAL A 211 10.77 8.34 19.67
C VAL A 211 9.36 7.74 19.80
N GLU A 212 8.53 8.27 20.71
CA GLU A 212 7.11 7.89 20.80
C GLU A 212 6.38 8.08 19.47
N GLU A 213 6.63 9.19 18.79
CA GLU A 213 6.06 9.48 17.48
C GLU A 213 6.59 8.55 16.39
N SER A 214 7.87 8.17 16.44
CA SER A 214 8.46 7.15 15.56
C SER A 214 7.76 5.80 15.70
N TRP A 215 7.37 5.40 16.92
CA TRP A 215 6.62 4.17 17.17
C TRP A 215 5.20 4.21 16.60
N ARG A 216 4.46 5.31 16.82
CA ARG A 216 3.14 5.50 16.20
C ARG A 216 3.23 5.44 14.68
N ARG A 217 4.21 6.13 14.08
CA ARG A 217 4.46 6.13 12.64
C ARG A 217 4.85 4.76 12.11
N THR A 218 5.61 3.98 12.88
CA THR A 218 6.01 2.61 12.51
C THR A 218 4.79 1.69 12.40
N TRP A 219 3.90 1.70 13.39
CA TRP A 219 2.66 0.92 13.34
C TRP A 219 1.78 1.34 12.15
N TRP A 220 1.52 2.64 12.01
CA TRP A 220 0.61 3.13 10.99
C TRP A 220 1.16 3.02 9.56
N GLU A 221 2.47 3.15 9.37
CA GLU A 221 3.10 2.87 8.08
C GLU A 221 2.99 1.37 7.74
N LEU A 222 3.21 0.49 8.72
CA LEU A 222 3.04 -0.95 8.53
C LEU A 222 1.59 -1.30 8.16
N TYR A 223 0.62 -0.71 8.84
CA TYR A 223 -0.81 -0.85 8.50
C TYR A 223 -1.09 -0.41 7.05
N VAL A 224 -0.55 0.73 6.64
CA VAL A 224 -0.73 1.26 5.27
C VAL A 224 -0.10 0.35 4.22
N VAL A 225 1.12 -0.13 4.45
CA VAL A 225 1.84 -0.98 3.49
C VAL A 225 1.25 -2.39 3.41
N ASP A 226 0.83 -2.98 4.54
CA ASP A 226 0.13 -4.28 4.57
C ASP A 226 -1.19 -4.22 3.80
N GLY A 227 -2.03 -3.21 4.06
CA GLY A 227 -3.27 -3.00 3.32
C GLY A 227 -3.05 -2.74 1.83
N SER A 228 -2.02 -1.96 1.48
CA SER A 228 -1.63 -1.75 0.08
C SER A 228 -1.21 -3.07 -0.59
N PHE A 229 -0.41 -3.89 0.07
CA PHE A 229 0.05 -5.19 -0.45
C PHE A 229 -1.10 -6.17 -0.63
N ALA A 230 -2.04 -6.20 0.31
CA ALA A 230 -3.25 -7.00 0.20
C ALA A 230 -4.09 -6.58 -1.01
N ALA A 231 -4.27 -5.27 -1.23
CA ALA A 231 -4.98 -4.77 -2.39
C ALA A 231 -4.33 -5.16 -3.72
N MET A 232 -3.00 -5.04 -3.80
CA MET A 232 -2.23 -5.44 -4.99
C MET A 232 -2.31 -6.95 -5.25
N GLN A 233 -2.42 -7.75 -4.20
CA GLN A 233 -2.57 -9.21 -4.27
C GLN A 233 -4.03 -9.67 -4.43
N ARG A 234 -5.01 -8.75 -4.38
CA ARG A 234 -6.45 -9.04 -4.27
C ARG A 234 -6.77 -10.00 -3.11
N GLN A 235 -6.06 -9.85 -2.00
CA GLN A 235 -6.44 -10.50 -0.74
C GLN A 235 -7.71 -9.85 -0.20
N THR A 236 -8.45 -10.58 0.62
CA THR A 236 -9.77 -10.17 1.14
C THR A 236 -9.66 -9.50 2.51
N THR A 237 -8.51 -9.64 3.16
CA THR A 237 -8.13 -9.05 4.44
C THR A 237 -6.61 -8.93 4.53
N PHE A 238 -6.11 -8.28 5.58
CA PHE A 238 -4.68 -8.15 5.88
C PHE A 238 -4.44 -8.20 7.40
N ARG A 239 -3.23 -8.58 7.79
CA ARG A 239 -2.89 -8.91 9.19
C ARG A 239 -3.12 -7.73 10.12
N CYS A 240 -2.62 -6.56 9.72
CA CYS A 240 -2.73 -5.35 10.53
C CYS A 240 -4.18 -4.87 10.71
N ASN A 241 -5.13 -5.29 9.86
CA ASN A 241 -6.55 -4.98 10.00
C ASN A 241 -7.33 -5.98 10.86
N ALA A 242 -6.74 -7.15 11.12
CA ALA A 242 -7.38 -8.23 11.88
C ALA A 242 -7.16 -8.11 13.39
N VAL A 243 -6.51 -7.03 13.85
CA VAL A 243 -6.22 -6.77 15.26
C VAL A 243 -6.89 -5.49 15.71
N GLU A 244 -6.99 -5.31 17.03
CA GLU A 244 -7.54 -4.09 17.62
C GLU A 244 -6.63 -2.88 17.31
N LEU A 245 -7.23 -1.77 16.85
CA LEU A 245 -6.52 -0.57 16.41
C LEU A 245 -6.65 0.54 17.46
N THR A 246 -5.89 0.46 18.55
CA THR A 246 -5.93 1.48 19.62
C THR A 246 -4.73 2.43 19.62
N ALA A 247 -3.68 2.14 18.85
CA ALA A 247 -2.54 3.03 18.67
C ALA A 247 -3.01 4.45 18.28
N TYR A 248 -2.49 5.45 18.98
CA TYR A 248 -2.81 6.84 18.64
C TYR A 248 -2.29 7.23 17.26
N LEU A 249 -2.97 8.20 16.65
CA LEU A 249 -2.68 8.70 15.31
C LEU A 249 -1.40 9.55 15.26
N PRO A 250 -0.67 9.55 14.13
CA PRO A 250 0.53 10.36 13.96
C PRO A 250 0.24 11.86 13.92
N CYS A 251 1.25 12.67 14.22
CA CYS A 251 1.20 14.13 14.07
C CYS A 251 1.52 14.58 12.63
N GLU A 252 1.49 15.91 12.40
CA GLU A 252 1.84 16.50 11.12
C GLU A 252 3.30 16.25 10.71
N ASP A 253 3.51 16.00 9.41
CA ASP A 253 4.82 15.62 8.88
C ASP A 253 5.86 16.73 8.95
N ASN A 254 5.46 17.99 8.84
CA ASN A 254 6.38 19.12 9.01
C ASN A 254 6.87 19.23 10.46
N VAL A 255 5.95 19.13 11.43
CA VAL A 255 6.26 19.12 12.88
C VAL A 255 7.25 18.02 13.19
N TYR A 256 6.97 16.80 12.72
CA TYR A 256 7.87 15.68 12.94
C TYR A 256 9.21 15.89 12.26
N ARG A 257 9.23 16.21 10.95
CA ARG A 257 10.45 16.38 10.15
C ARG A 257 11.38 17.46 10.69
N GLU A 258 10.84 18.54 11.24
CA GLU A 258 11.61 19.63 11.86
C GLU A 258 12.12 19.27 13.25
N GLY A 259 11.70 18.14 13.82
CA GLY A 259 12.05 17.73 15.18
C GLY A 259 11.37 18.56 16.26
N MET A 260 10.23 19.16 15.92
CA MET A 260 9.41 19.93 16.86
C MET A 260 8.63 18.98 17.78
N LEU A 261 8.26 19.47 18.97
CA LEU A 261 7.47 18.69 19.91
C LEU A 261 6.10 18.34 19.28
N PRO A 262 5.77 17.05 19.11
CA PRO A 262 4.46 16.65 18.61
C PRO A 262 3.34 17.12 19.56
N PRO A 263 2.16 17.51 19.03
CA PRO A 263 0.98 17.78 19.84
C PRO A 263 0.48 16.50 20.52
N GLN A 264 -0.52 16.64 21.40
CA GLN A 264 -1.23 15.50 21.97
C GLN A 264 -1.77 14.61 20.84
N PRO A 265 -1.45 13.31 20.82
CA PRO A 265 -1.84 12.45 19.72
C PRO A 265 -3.33 12.12 19.79
N ALA A 266 -3.98 12.09 18.63
CA ALA A 266 -5.42 11.86 18.51
C ALA A 266 -5.76 10.36 18.44
N THR A 267 -7.01 9.98 18.72
CA THR A 267 -7.49 8.60 18.57
C THR A 267 -8.20 8.39 17.23
N LEU A 268 -8.35 7.12 16.82
CA LEU A 268 -9.23 6.76 15.70
C LEU A 268 -10.68 7.15 15.95
N GLU A 269 -11.17 7.05 17.19
CA GLU A 269 -12.52 7.48 17.55
C GLU A 269 -12.73 8.97 17.31
N GLN A 270 -11.74 9.81 17.65
CA GLN A 270 -11.76 11.24 17.33
C GLN A 270 -11.80 11.48 15.81
N LEU A 271 -10.99 10.75 15.05
CA LEU A 271 -11.02 10.84 13.59
C LEU A 271 -12.40 10.44 13.02
N ASP A 272 -13.02 9.37 13.52
CA ASP A 272 -14.31 8.87 13.03
C ASP A 272 -15.48 9.78 13.43
N SER A 273 -15.44 10.34 14.63
CA SER A 273 -16.47 11.29 15.11
C SER A 273 -16.48 12.62 14.37
N ARG A 274 -15.41 12.97 13.62
CA ARG A 274 -15.30 14.23 12.88
C ARG A 274 -16.44 14.47 11.89
N PHE A 275 -17.05 13.40 11.34
CA PHE A 275 -18.12 13.51 10.34
C PHE A 275 -19.36 14.23 10.87
N PHE A 276 -19.55 14.22 12.19
CA PHE A 276 -20.72 14.77 12.88
C PHE A 276 -20.35 15.90 13.83
N ALA A 277 -19.12 16.43 13.74
CA ALA A 277 -18.69 17.57 14.53
C ALA A 277 -19.26 18.87 13.95
N ASP A 278 -19.68 19.80 14.81
CA ASP A 278 -20.19 21.12 14.40
C ASP A 278 -19.11 22.01 13.76
N GLU A 279 -17.84 21.77 14.11
CA GLU A 279 -16.67 22.48 13.62
C GLU A 279 -15.72 21.54 12.87
N GLU A 280 -15.05 22.07 11.84
CA GLU A 280 -14.01 21.35 11.11
C GLU A 280 -12.83 21.04 12.04
N GLN A 281 -12.60 19.76 12.32
CA GLN A 281 -11.47 19.29 13.12
C GLN A 281 -10.30 18.88 12.21
N PRO A 282 -9.18 19.63 12.21
CA PRO A 282 -8.04 19.29 11.37
C PRO A 282 -7.24 18.13 11.98
N PHE A 283 -7.03 17.08 11.19
CA PHE A 283 -6.11 15.98 11.51
C PHE A 283 -4.86 16.05 10.64
N ALA A 284 -3.80 15.38 11.08
CA ALA A 284 -2.58 15.24 10.28
C ALA A 284 -2.86 14.54 8.95
N SER A 285 -2.10 14.87 7.91
CA SER A 285 -2.27 14.25 6.58
C SER A 285 -2.14 12.72 6.60
N ALA A 286 -1.30 12.18 7.50
CA ALA A 286 -1.16 10.76 7.72
C ALA A 286 -2.47 10.09 8.21
N CYS A 287 -3.32 10.79 8.96
CA CYS A 287 -4.61 10.27 9.43
C CYS A 287 -5.54 9.96 8.26
N TYR A 288 -5.64 10.86 7.28
CA TYR A 288 -6.45 10.64 6.08
C TYR A 288 -5.89 9.54 5.17
N ARG A 289 -4.55 9.36 5.15
CA ARG A 289 -3.89 8.23 4.48
C ARG A 289 -4.21 6.88 5.14
N ILE A 290 -4.21 6.84 6.46
CA ILE A 290 -4.61 5.66 7.25
C ILE A 290 -6.08 5.31 6.97
N GLU A 291 -6.97 6.31 7.01
CA GLU A 291 -8.38 6.12 6.72
C GLU A 291 -8.63 5.63 5.28
N ALA A 292 -7.88 6.14 4.30
CA ALA A 292 -7.94 5.64 2.94
C ALA A 292 -7.64 4.13 2.84
N ILE A 293 -6.70 3.63 3.64
CA ILE A 293 -6.40 2.19 3.70
C ILE A 293 -7.47 1.41 4.48
N ARG A 294 -8.09 2.00 5.52
CA ARG A 294 -9.27 1.40 6.18
C ARG A 294 -10.41 1.20 5.18
N ILE A 295 -10.71 2.21 4.36
CA ILE A 295 -11.70 2.13 3.28
C ILE A 295 -11.28 1.08 2.23
N MET A 296 -10.01 1.05 1.87
CA MET A 296 -9.48 0.02 0.96
C MET A 296 -9.69 -1.39 1.54
N GLY A 297 -9.49 -1.60 2.84
CA GLY A 297 -9.80 -2.87 3.52
C GLY A 297 -11.27 -3.28 3.37
N GLN A 298 -12.21 -2.32 3.46
CA GLN A 298 -13.63 -2.57 3.21
C GLN A 298 -13.90 -2.95 1.75
N VAL A 299 -13.24 -2.31 0.78
CA VAL A 299 -13.33 -2.69 -0.65
C VAL A 299 -12.87 -4.13 -0.87
N LEU A 300 -11.78 -4.55 -0.22
CA LEU A 300 -11.25 -5.90 -0.34
C LEU A 300 -12.20 -6.94 0.27
N ALA A 301 -12.79 -6.65 1.42
CA ALA A 301 -13.81 -7.50 2.04
C ALA A 301 -15.07 -7.63 1.16
N ALA A 302 -15.56 -6.50 0.62
CA ALA A 302 -16.72 -6.45 -0.28
C ALA A 302 -16.45 -7.04 -1.68
N SER A 303 -15.24 -7.49 -1.95
CA SER A 303 -14.88 -8.19 -3.20
C SER A 303 -14.89 -9.72 -3.06
N ASN A 304 -15.10 -10.25 -1.85
CA ASN A 304 -15.05 -11.67 -1.50
C ASN A 304 -16.42 -12.38 -1.43
N GLY A 305 -17.54 -11.65 -1.51
CA GLY A 305 -18.86 -12.24 -1.39
C GLY A 305 -19.21 -13.04 -2.63
N GLY A 306 -19.29 -14.37 -2.52
CA GLY A 306 -19.89 -15.26 -3.54
C GLY A 306 -21.31 -14.84 -3.93
N GLU A 307 -21.95 -14.04 -3.08
CA GLU A 307 -23.00 -13.08 -3.42
C GLU A 307 -22.62 -11.76 -2.75
N ASN A 308 -22.01 -10.82 -3.50
CA ASN A 308 -21.73 -9.49 -2.93
C ASN A 308 -23.08 -8.83 -2.64
N CYS A 309 -23.39 -8.59 -1.36
CA CYS A 309 -24.59 -7.85 -1.00
C CYS A 309 -24.50 -6.46 -1.65
N PRO A 310 -25.48 -6.03 -2.46
CA PRO A 310 -25.48 -4.69 -3.06
C PRO A 310 -25.33 -3.58 -2.01
N ASP A 311 -25.83 -3.81 -0.79
CA ASP A 311 -25.71 -2.89 0.33
C ASP A 311 -24.26 -2.71 0.79
N ASP A 312 -23.43 -3.76 0.79
CA ASP A 312 -22.01 -3.68 1.15
C ASP A 312 -21.24 -2.84 0.13
N ILE A 313 -21.50 -3.07 -1.17
CA ILE A 313 -20.89 -2.28 -2.25
C ILE A 313 -21.28 -0.81 -2.10
N GLN A 314 -22.56 -0.52 -1.84
CA GLN A 314 -23.05 0.84 -1.69
C GLN A 314 -22.52 1.51 -0.43
N ALA A 315 -22.38 0.77 0.68
CA ALA A 315 -21.80 1.29 1.92
C ALA A 315 -20.33 1.71 1.72
N VAL A 316 -19.54 0.89 1.02
CA VAL A 316 -18.13 1.21 0.73
C VAL A 316 -18.01 2.35 -0.28
N ASP A 317 -18.87 2.39 -1.30
CA ASP A 317 -18.95 3.52 -2.24
C ASP A 317 -19.30 4.84 -1.52
N ASN A 318 -20.22 4.79 -0.55
CA ASN A 318 -20.56 5.93 0.30
C ASN A 318 -19.35 6.35 1.16
N ALA A 319 -18.58 5.41 1.71
CA ALA A 319 -17.38 5.71 2.48
C ALA A 319 -16.29 6.40 1.63
N ILE A 320 -16.07 5.93 0.39
CA ILE A 320 -15.18 6.58 -0.59
C ILE A 320 -15.62 8.02 -0.86
N ALA A 321 -16.92 8.23 -1.09
CA ALA A 321 -17.46 9.57 -1.35
C ALA A 321 -17.38 10.48 -0.13
N ALA A 322 -17.76 9.98 1.06
CA ALA A 322 -17.73 10.72 2.31
C ALA A 322 -16.31 11.16 2.68
N TRP A 323 -15.30 10.30 2.48
CA TRP A 323 -13.89 10.65 2.71
C TRP A 323 -13.49 11.90 1.92
N ARG A 324 -13.87 11.99 0.64
CA ARG A 324 -13.54 13.14 -0.22
C ARG A 324 -14.27 14.40 0.22
N LEU A 325 -15.55 14.27 0.59
CA LEU A 325 -16.42 15.40 0.94
C LEU A 325 -16.10 16.00 2.31
N HIS A 326 -15.55 15.20 3.23
CA HIS A 326 -15.18 15.63 4.58
C HIS A 326 -13.68 15.88 4.74
N LEU A 327 -12.94 15.96 3.65
CA LEU A 327 -11.55 16.37 3.71
C LEU A 327 -11.50 17.88 3.99
N PRO A 328 -10.76 18.33 5.03
CA PRO A 328 -10.80 19.73 5.40
C PRO A 328 -10.15 20.58 4.32
N PHE A 329 -10.55 21.86 4.21
CA PHE A 329 -10.10 22.73 3.11
C PHE A 329 -8.56 22.76 3.01
N ALA A 330 -7.86 22.82 4.15
CA ALA A 330 -6.41 22.81 4.21
C ALA A 330 -5.73 21.54 3.65
N LYS A 331 -6.47 20.44 3.50
CA LYS A 331 -5.99 19.16 2.97
C LYS A 331 -6.57 18.83 1.59
N THR A 332 -7.50 19.65 1.06
CA THR A 332 -7.99 19.50 -0.32
C THR A 332 -6.91 19.82 -1.36
N GLY A 333 -6.01 20.76 -1.05
CA GLY A 333 -4.85 21.07 -1.86
C GLY A 333 -3.69 20.12 -1.56
N ILE A 334 -3.19 19.43 -2.59
CA ILE A 334 -2.03 18.52 -2.48
C ILE A 334 -0.72 19.29 -2.45
N ILE A 335 -0.69 20.45 -3.10
CA ILE A 335 0.44 21.38 -3.09
C ILE A 335 0.15 22.44 -2.04
N ASP A 336 1.08 22.63 -1.11
CA ASP A 336 0.97 23.67 -0.11
C ASP A 336 1.27 25.06 -0.68
N ARG A 337 1.08 26.09 0.16
CA ARG A 337 1.33 27.50 -0.21
C ARG A 337 2.79 27.79 -0.60
N PHE A 338 3.73 26.89 -0.33
CA PHE A 338 5.15 27.03 -0.66
C PHE A 338 5.53 26.25 -1.92
N GLY A 339 4.57 25.56 -2.55
CA GLY A 339 4.83 24.74 -3.73
C GLY A 339 5.32 23.33 -3.41
N GLU A 340 5.37 22.94 -2.14
CA GLU A 340 5.77 21.59 -1.76
C GLU A 340 4.56 20.65 -1.76
N VAL A 341 4.80 19.42 -2.21
CA VAL A 341 3.76 18.40 -2.26
C VAL A 341 3.65 17.71 -0.92
N ASP A 342 2.46 17.70 -0.33
CA ASP A 342 2.15 16.88 0.83
C ASP A 342 2.06 15.41 0.39
N GLN A 343 3.11 14.67 0.71
CA GLN A 343 3.25 13.26 0.31
C GLN A 343 2.22 12.35 0.95
N MET A 344 1.76 12.66 2.17
CA MET A 344 0.77 11.83 2.85
C MET A 344 -0.60 12.01 2.21
N ILE A 345 -0.99 13.25 1.89
CA ILE A 345 -2.28 13.50 1.24
C ILE A 345 -2.29 13.04 -0.23
N LEU A 346 -1.16 13.20 -0.95
CA LEU A 346 -0.98 12.65 -2.30
C LEU A 346 -1.24 11.14 -2.30
N GLN A 347 -0.62 10.41 -1.35
CA GLN A 347 -0.83 8.97 -1.21
C GLN A 347 -2.26 8.63 -0.79
N ALA A 348 -2.86 9.40 0.11
CA ALA A 348 -4.25 9.17 0.53
C ALA A 348 -5.23 9.25 -0.66
N HIS A 349 -5.11 10.30 -1.49
CA HIS A 349 -5.86 10.41 -2.73
C HIS A 349 -5.59 9.24 -3.68
N ALA A 350 -4.32 8.88 -3.88
CA ALA A 350 -3.95 7.76 -4.74
C ALA A 350 -4.58 6.44 -4.28
N PHE A 351 -4.63 6.18 -2.96
CA PHE A 351 -5.27 5.01 -2.40
C PHE A 351 -6.78 5.03 -2.57
N ILE A 352 -7.45 6.16 -2.35
CA ILE A 352 -8.90 6.30 -2.57
C ILE A 352 -9.28 6.07 -4.03
N TYR A 353 -8.54 6.64 -4.97
CA TYR A 353 -8.79 6.42 -6.40
C TYR A 353 -8.50 4.97 -6.80
N THR A 354 -7.45 4.36 -6.25
CA THR A 354 -7.16 2.94 -6.48
C THR A 354 -8.27 2.05 -5.90
N ALA A 355 -8.76 2.34 -4.70
CA ALA A 355 -9.88 1.64 -4.08
C ALA A 355 -11.16 1.77 -4.92
N THR A 356 -11.42 2.96 -5.48
CA THR A 356 -12.53 3.21 -6.41
C THR A 356 -12.39 2.34 -7.67
N ILE A 357 -11.18 2.25 -8.25
CA ILE A 357 -10.94 1.37 -9.40
C ILE A 357 -11.16 -0.10 -9.04
N ILE A 358 -10.61 -0.57 -7.92
CA ILE A 358 -10.76 -1.97 -7.47
C ILE A 358 -12.24 -2.32 -7.23
N LEU A 359 -13.04 -1.39 -6.68
CA LEU A 359 -14.46 -1.61 -6.44
C LEU A 359 -15.28 -1.61 -7.73
N HIS A 360 -15.07 -0.62 -8.62
CA HIS A 360 -15.96 -0.40 -9.76
C HIS A 360 -15.52 -1.04 -11.07
N PHE A 361 -14.22 -1.12 -11.37
CA PHE A 361 -13.76 -1.63 -12.66
C PHE A 361 -14.19 -3.09 -12.92
N PRO A 362 -14.10 -4.02 -11.94
CA PRO A 362 -14.65 -5.37 -12.08
C PRO A 362 -16.16 -5.44 -12.31
N ARG A 363 -16.92 -4.41 -11.91
CA ARG A 363 -18.39 -4.34 -12.02
C ARG A 363 -18.83 -3.44 -13.18
N SER A 364 -17.90 -3.07 -14.06
CA SER A 364 -18.16 -2.19 -15.18
C SER A 364 -18.43 -2.99 -16.45
N GLU A 365 -19.08 -2.36 -17.42
CA GLU A 365 -19.26 -2.91 -18.77
C GLU A 365 -17.98 -2.81 -19.63
N LEU A 366 -16.87 -2.32 -19.04
CA LEU A 366 -15.60 -2.18 -19.73
C LEU A 366 -14.88 -3.53 -19.86
N PRO A 367 -14.14 -3.77 -20.96
CA PRO A 367 -13.34 -4.98 -21.10
C PRO A 367 -12.24 -5.08 -20.03
N LEU A 368 -12.28 -6.09 -19.15
CA LEU A 368 -11.20 -6.37 -18.19
C LEU A 368 -9.99 -7.02 -18.85
N THR A 369 -10.20 -7.77 -19.94
CA THR A 369 -9.15 -8.51 -20.66
C THR A 369 -8.69 -7.74 -21.88
N LEU A 370 -7.64 -6.94 -21.72
CA LEU A 370 -6.82 -6.49 -22.84
C LEU A 370 -5.78 -7.57 -23.15
N PRO A 371 -5.53 -7.94 -24.42
CA PRO A 371 -4.43 -8.85 -24.76
C PRO A 371 -3.13 -8.37 -24.08
N THR A 372 -2.35 -9.27 -23.47
CA THR A 372 -1.14 -9.00 -22.62
C THR A 372 -1.35 -8.34 -21.25
N ALA A 373 -2.57 -8.00 -20.82
CA ALA A 373 -2.81 -7.55 -19.43
C ALA A 373 -2.64 -8.68 -18.40
N ALA A 374 -2.78 -9.94 -18.82
CA ALA A 374 -2.51 -11.12 -18.00
C ALA A 374 -1.03 -11.25 -17.56
N ASP A 375 -0.10 -10.56 -18.24
CA ASP A 375 1.31 -10.54 -17.84
C ASP A 375 1.60 -9.56 -16.69
N ILE A 376 0.65 -8.66 -16.39
CA ILE A 376 0.75 -7.71 -15.29
C ILE A 376 0.09 -8.31 -14.07
N ALA A 377 0.88 -8.75 -13.08
CA ALA A 377 0.39 -9.51 -11.93
C ALA A 377 -0.85 -8.91 -11.20
N CYS A 378 -0.92 -7.59 -11.03
CA CYS A 378 -2.09 -6.95 -10.39
C CYS A 378 -3.34 -6.94 -11.28
N ALA A 379 -3.17 -6.93 -12.61
CA ALA A 379 -4.25 -6.93 -13.59
C ALA A 379 -4.74 -8.34 -13.92
N ALA A 380 -3.81 -9.30 -14.00
CA ALA A 380 -4.08 -10.71 -14.29
C ALA A 380 -5.08 -11.34 -13.33
N ARG A 381 -5.12 -10.85 -12.09
CA ARG A 381 -6.03 -11.34 -11.06
C ARG A 381 -7.43 -10.73 -11.15
N MET A 382 -7.71 -9.77 -12.04
CA MET A 382 -9.04 -9.13 -12.15
C MET A 382 -10.05 -10.02 -12.88
N THR A 383 -11.20 -10.24 -12.25
CA THR A 383 -12.31 -11.05 -12.76
C THR A 383 -13.56 -10.17 -12.86
N GLN A 384 -14.38 -10.38 -13.91
CA GLN A 384 -15.66 -9.68 -14.03
C GLN A 384 -16.57 -10.07 -12.87
N ALA A 385 -17.20 -9.08 -12.26
CA ALA A 385 -18.18 -9.23 -11.20
C ALA A 385 -19.55 -8.79 -11.73
N SER A 386 -20.56 -9.64 -11.55
CA SER A 386 -21.94 -9.35 -11.93
C SER A 386 -22.76 -8.84 -10.72
N PRO A 387 -23.78 -7.99 -10.93
CA PRO A 387 -24.16 -7.36 -12.21
C PRO A 387 -23.19 -6.24 -12.62
N THR A 388 -23.00 -6.06 -13.93
CA THR A 388 -22.23 -4.95 -14.49
C THR A 388 -23.13 -3.74 -14.77
N SER A 389 -22.59 -2.52 -14.73
CA SER A 389 -23.34 -1.30 -15.11
C SER A 389 -22.44 -0.16 -15.60
N ALA A 390 -22.98 0.66 -16.51
CA ALA A 390 -22.37 1.91 -16.98
C ALA A 390 -22.01 2.91 -15.85
N GLN A 391 -22.72 2.87 -14.72
CA GLN A 391 -22.38 3.71 -13.56
C GLN A 391 -21.01 3.32 -12.97
N HIS A 392 -20.74 2.02 -12.85
CA HIS A 392 -19.43 1.52 -12.42
C HIS A 392 -18.34 1.88 -13.43
N ALA A 393 -18.61 1.78 -14.73
CA ALA A 393 -17.67 2.23 -15.77
C ALA A 393 -17.31 3.71 -15.60
N THR A 394 -18.31 4.57 -15.39
CA THR A 394 -18.12 6.02 -15.20
C THR A 394 -17.23 6.31 -13.98
N LYS A 395 -17.48 5.64 -12.85
CA LYS A 395 -16.69 5.82 -11.62
C LYS A 395 -15.25 5.33 -11.77
N ALA A 396 -15.04 4.17 -12.39
CA ALA A 396 -13.70 3.66 -12.66
C ALA A 396 -12.92 4.61 -13.59
N ILE A 397 -13.54 5.07 -14.68
CA ILE A 397 -12.94 6.04 -15.60
C ILE A 397 -12.62 7.34 -14.88
N SER A 398 -13.53 7.87 -14.06
CA SER A 398 -13.29 9.10 -13.29
C SER A 398 -12.10 8.94 -12.34
N ALA A 399 -12.04 7.86 -11.56
CA ALA A 399 -10.93 7.61 -10.66
C ALA A 399 -9.58 7.47 -11.38
N SER A 400 -9.57 6.85 -12.58
CA SER A 400 -8.36 6.78 -13.39
C SER A 400 -7.93 8.13 -13.97
N LYS A 401 -8.87 9.06 -14.23
CA LYS A 401 -8.57 10.45 -14.59
C LYS A 401 -7.97 11.18 -13.40
N ASP A 402 -8.58 11.06 -12.23
CA ASP A 402 -8.08 11.68 -10.99
C ASP A 402 -6.64 11.20 -10.67
N LEU A 403 -6.32 9.90 -10.85
CA LEU A 403 -4.95 9.39 -10.74
C LEU A 403 -3.98 9.96 -11.80
N SER A 404 -4.45 10.15 -13.03
CA SER A 404 -3.67 10.82 -14.07
C SER A 404 -3.39 12.28 -13.72
N ASP A 405 -4.33 12.96 -13.06
CA ASP A 405 -4.15 14.35 -12.64
C ASP A 405 -3.13 14.44 -11.48
N LEU A 406 -3.13 13.47 -10.55
CA LEU A 406 -2.05 13.33 -9.56
C LEU A 406 -0.68 13.13 -10.23
N ALA A 407 -0.62 12.37 -11.31
CA ALA A 407 0.61 12.14 -12.07
C ALA A 407 1.12 13.42 -12.75
N GLY A 408 0.26 14.40 -13.02
CA GLY A 408 0.62 15.70 -13.59
C GLY A 408 1.20 16.70 -12.61
N LEU A 409 1.16 16.43 -11.30
CA LEU A 409 1.70 17.31 -10.27
C LEU A 409 3.24 17.35 -10.34
N PRO A 410 3.88 18.48 -9.96
CA PRO A 410 5.34 18.66 -9.99
C PRO A 410 6.01 17.92 -8.81
N VAL A 411 5.85 16.60 -8.76
CA VAL A 411 6.38 15.75 -7.68
C VAL A 411 7.80 15.31 -8.02
N ASP A 412 8.75 15.59 -7.12
CA ASP A 412 10.13 15.13 -7.23
C ASP A 412 10.39 13.81 -6.47
N LYS A 413 9.45 13.39 -5.63
CA LYS A 413 9.53 12.21 -4.75
C LYS A 413 8.26 11.39 -4.87
N TYR A 414 8.28 10.33 -5.66
CA TYR A 414 7.19 9.35 -5.69
C TYR A 414 7.54 8.17 -4.78
N SER A 415 6.58 7.76 -3.94
CA SER A 415 6.65 6.45 -3.31
C SER A 415 6.62 5.38 -4.42
N PRO A 416 7.43 4.32 -4.33
CA PRO A 416 7.34 3.19 -5.26
C PRO A 416 5.94 2.57 -5.30
N LEU A 417 5.15 2.68 -4.22
CA LEU A 417 3.78 2.18 -4.14
C LEU A 417 2.83 2.88 -5.12
N PHE A 418 3.14 4.13 -5.52
CA PHE A 418 2.35 4.88 -6.49
C PHE A 418 2.32 4.20 -7.88
N THR A 419 3.35 3.40 -8.19
CA THR A 419 3.44 2.60 -9.42
C THR A 419 2.16 1.80 -9.68
N CYS A 420 1.60 1.16 -8.65
CA CYS A 420 0.47 0.26 -8.83
C CYS A 420 -0.83 1.03 -9.15
N GLY A 421 -1.07 2.17 -8.50
CA GLY A 421 -2.19 3.06 -8.84
C GLY A 421 -2.13 3.53 -10.29
N LEU A 422 -0.95 3.95 -10.76
CA LEU A 422 -0.74 4.37 -12.15
C LEU A 422 -1.01 3.23 -13.15
N VAL A 423 -0.63 2.00 -12.81
CA VAL A 423 -0.88 0.82 -13.65
C VAL A 423 -2.37 0.53 -13.76
N PHE A 424 -3.10 0.52 -12.64
CA PHE A 424 -4.57 0.35 -12.65
C PHE A 424 -5.24 1.45 -13.47
N ALA A 425 -4.84 2.72 -13.29
CA ALA A 425 -5.38 3.83 -14.06
C ALA A 425 -5.10 3.70 -15.57
N CYS A 426 -3.88 3.30 -15.96
CA CYS A 426 -3.57 3.04 -17.37
C CYS A 426 -4.47 1.96 -17.97
N ILE A 427 -4.67 0.84 -17.26
CA ILE A 427 -5.53 -0.26 -17.73
C ILE A 427 -6.96 0.21 -17.94
N VAL A 428 -7.53 0.98 -16.99
CA VAL A 428 -8.88 1.53 -17.13
C VAL A 428 -8.97 2.47 -18.34
N GLN A 429 -8.00 3.36 -18.54
CA GLN A 429 -7.98 4.28 -19.68
C GLN A 429 -7.87 3.55 -21.02
N LEU A 430 -7.05 2.50 -21.09
CA LEU A 430 -6.90 1.66 -22.28
C LEU A 430 -8.17 0.84 -22.57
N SER A 431 -8.80 0.31 -21.53
CA SER A 431 -10.06 -0.42 -21.61
C SER A 431 -11.21 0.48 -22.09
N ALA A 432 -11.34 1.68 -21.51
CA ALA A 432 -12.31 2.69 -21.92
C ALA A 432 -12.13 3.12 -23.38
N CYS A 433 -10.88 3.33 -23.81
CA CYS A 433 -10.55 3.65 -25.20
C CYS A 433 -10.91 2.53 -26.17
N SER A 434 -10.72 1.26 -25.76
CA SER A 434 -11.07 0.10 -26.58
C SER A 434 -12.58 -0.06 -26.74
N ALA A 435 -13.35 0.27 -25.71
CA ALA A 435 -14.81 0.26 -25.76
C ALA A 435 -15.39 1.42 -26.60
N HIS A 436 -14.71 2.58 -26.67
CA HIS A 436 -15.18 3.77 -27.39
C HIS A 436 -14.07 4.42 -28.25
N PRO A 437 -13.65 3.79 -29.37
CA PRO A 437 -12.46 4.22 -30.13
C PRO A 437 -12.61 5.59 -30.82
N HIS A 438 -13.83 6.03 -31.12
CA HIS A 438 -14.06 7.21 -31.96
C HIS A 438 -14.26 8.53 -31.19
N ASP A 439 -14.66 8.49 -29.91
CA ASP A 439 -15.11 9.71 -29.23
C ASP A 439 -14.00 10.39 -28.40
N CYS A 440 -13.08 9.61 -27.82
CA CYS A 440 -12.14 10.11 -26.80
C CYS A 440 -10.69 9.59 -26.91
N ILE A 441 -10.30 8.96 -28.03
CA ILE A 441 -8.99 8.30 -28.17
C ILE A 441 -7.79 9.19 -27.81
N THR A 442 -7.78 10.44 -28.28
CA THR A 442 -6.69 11.39 -28.00
C THR A 442 -6.56 11.67 -26.51
N GLN A 443 -7.69 11.87 -25.82
CA GLN A 443 -7.69 12.18 -24.39
C GLN A 443 -7.23 10.98 -23.54
N HIS A 444 -7.63 9.76 -23.91
CA HIS A 444 -7.15 8.54 -23.26
C HIS A 444 -5.66 8.33 -23.53
N ARG A 445 -5.21 8.55 -24.76
CA ARG A 445 -3.80 8.44 -25.17
C ARG A 445 -2.92 9.40 -24.39
N ASP A 446 -3.30 10.66 -24.28
CA ASP A 446 -2.49 11.68 -23.61
C ASP A 446 -2.37 11.41 -22.10
N ARG A 447 -3.43 10.90 -21.46
CA ARG A 447 -3.39 10.44 -20.06
C ARG A 447 -2.47 9.22 -19.87
N VAL A 448 -2.58 8.22 -20.73
CA VAL A 448 -1.69 7.05 -20.70
C VAL A 448 -0.24 7.47 -20.94
N ALA A 449 0.01 8.41 -21.86
CA ALA A 449 1.34 8.95 -22.12
C ALA A 449 1.92 9.68 -20.89
N LEU A 450 1.10 10.48 -20.19
CA LEU A 450 1.51 11.15 -18.94
C LEU A 450 1.88 10.13 -17.86
N MET A 451 0.98 9.18 -17.56
CA MET A 451 1.21 8.18 -16.50
C MET A 451 2.41 7.28 -16.80
N THR A 452 2.57 6.83 -18.06
CA THR A 452 3.76 6.07 -18.46
C THR A 452 5.04 6.92 -18.43
N GLY A 453 4.95 8.24 -18.65
CA GLY A 453 6.04 9.19 -18.44
C GLY A 453 6.48 9.25 -16.97
N VAL A 454 5.53 9.32 -16.04
CA VAL A 454 5.82 9.28 -14.60
C VAL A 454 6.42 7.93 -14.20
N LEU A 455 5.88 6.82 -14.68
CA LEU A 455 6.45 5.50 -14.45
C LEU A 455 7.91 5.43 -14.96
N LYS A 456 8.25 6.06 -16.09
CA LYS A 456 9.65 6.10 -16.59
C LYS A 456 10.55 6.88 -15.63
N SER A 457 10.03 7.95 -15.01
CA SER A 457 10.75 8.71 -13.99
C SER A 457 11.03 7.85 -12.75
N ILE A 458 10.00 7.19 -12.20
CA ILE A 458 10.12 6.25 -11.07
C ILE A 458 11.10 5.11 -11.42
N GLY A 459 11.04 4.63 -12.66
CA GLY A 459 11.88 3.57 -13.21
C GLY A 459 13.39 3.88 -13.22
N ARG A 460 13.80 5.14 -13.00
CA ARG A 460 15.22 5.49 -12.85
C ARG A 460 15.83 4.86 -11.59
N SER A 461 15.04 4.77 -10.52
CA SER A 461 15.46 4.17 -9.25
C SER A 461 14.92 2.75 -9.08
N TRP A 462 13.65 2.50 -9.46
CA TRP A 462 12.95 1.29 -9.06
C TRP A 462 12.63 0.34 -10.22
N ALA A 463 12.90 -0.95 -10.05
CA ALA A 463 12.72 -1.96 -11.09
C ALA A 463 11.25 -2.19 -11.44
N ILE A 464 10.35 -2.17 -10.45
CA ILE A 464 8.92 -2.44 -10.65
C ILE A 464 8.29 -1.55 -11.72
N ALA A 465 8.68 -0.27 -11.76
CA ALA A 465 8.20 0.68 -12.74
C ALA A 465 8.81 0.43 -14.13
N ARG A 466 10.10 0.05 -14.21
CA ARG A 466 10.74 -0.32 -15.49
C ARG A 466 10.06 -1.53 -16.12
N ASP A 467 9.80 -2.55 -15.32
CA ASP A 467 9.25 -3.81 -15.80
C ASP A 467 7.81 -3.61 -16.30
N VAL A 468 6.97 -2.93 -15.51
CA VAL A 468 5.55 -2.77 -15.85
C VAL A 468 5.32 -1.88 -17.08
N ILE A 469 6.20 -0.91 -17.34
CA ILE A 469 6.12 -0.06 -18.54
C ILE A 469 6.26 -0.88 -19.82
N LEU A 470 7.08 -1.94 -19.82
CA LEU A 470 7.26 -2.79 -21.00
C LEU A 470 5.93 -3.47 -21.38
N HIS A 471 5.19 -3.95 -20.38
CA HIS A 471 3.87 -4.55 -20.60
C HIS A 471 2.82 -3.50 -20.98
N LEU A 472 2.76 -2.37 -20.26
CA LEU A 472 1.80 -1.29 -20.57
C LEU A 472 1.99 -0.72 -21.98
N ASN A 473 3.24 -0.54 -22.44
CA ASN A 473 3.51 -0.05 -23.80
C ASN A 473 3.05 -1.03 -24.87
N LYS A 474 3.17 -2.36 -24.64
CA LYS A 474 2.66 -3.38 -25.56
C LYS A 474 1.15 -3.27 -25.70
N ILE A 475 0.44 -3.19 -24.58
CA ILE A 475 -1.03 -3.04 -24.57
C ILE A 475 -1.43 -1.72 -25.23
N ALA A 476 -0.81 -0.60 -24.85
CA ALA A 476 -1.11 0.71 -25.40
C ALA A 476 -0.88 0.79 -26.92
N ASN A 477 0.17 0.15 -27.43
CA ASN A 477 0.40 0.08 -28.88
C ASN A 477 -0.71 -0.71 -29.58
N GLY A 478 -1.18 -1.82 -29.01
CA GLY A 478 -2.30 -2.58 -29.57
C GLY A 478 -3.61 -1.79 -29.61
N VAL A 479 -3.89 -1.00 -28.57
CA VAL A 479 -5.12 -0.20 -28.46
C VAL A 479 -5.08 1.07 -29.33
N PHE A 480 -3.97 1.80 -29.34
CA PHE A 480 -3.86 3.08 -30.06
C PHE A 480 -3.41 2.95 -31.52
N ARG A 481 -2.87 1.79 -31.91
CA ARG A 481 -2.51 1.45 -33.28
C ARG A 481 -3.14 0.10 -33.64
N PRO A 482 -4.48 0.02 -33.70
CA PRO A 482 -5.11 -1.18 -34.25
C PRO A 482 -4.54 -1.37 -35.66
N HIS A 483 -3.98 -2.55 -35.95
CA HIS A 483 -3.38 -2.84 -37.24
C HIS A 483 -4.34 -2.43 -38.37
N ASP A 484 -3.82 -1.71 -39.38
CA ASP A 484 -4.45 -1.54 -40.69
C ASP A 484 -4.54 -2.93 -41.37
N THR A 485 -5.44 -3.77 -40.88
CA THR A 485 -5.82 -5.01 -41.55
C THR A 485 -7.09 -4.74 -42.35
N THR A 486 -7.07 -3.68 -43.14
CA THR A 486 -7.87 -3.59 -44.37
C THR A 486 -7.06 -4.15 -45.53
N GLY A 487 -6.52 -5.36 -45.35
CA GLY A 487 -6.24 -6.23 -46.47
C GLY A 487 -7.59 -6.67 -47.01
N VAL A 488 -7.93 -6.18 -48.20
CA VAL A 488 -9.10 -6.53 -49.01
C VAL A 488 -9.50 -8.01 -48.81
N VAL A 489 -10.52 -8.26 -47.99
CA VAL A 489 -11.24 -9.52 -48.01
C VAL A 489 -12.15 -9.46 -49.24
N MET A 490 -11.62 -9.91 -50.38
CA MET A 490 -12.52 -10.37 -51.44
C MET A 490 -13.30 -11.55 -50.88
N CYS A 491 -14.62 -11.42 -50.84
CA CYS A 491 -15.53 -12.53 -50.62
C CYS A 491 -15.19 -13.66 -51.60
N GLN A 492 -14.76 -14.82 -51.09
CA GLN A 492 -14.97 -16.08 -51.78
C GLN A 492 -15.99 -16.91 -50.98
N PRO A 493 -16.99 -17.51 -51.64
CA PRO A 493 -18.00 -18.28 -50.93
C PRO A 493 -17.42 -19.62 -50.48
N PHE A 494 -17.68 -19.94 -49.22
CA PHE A 494 -17.90 -21.27 -48.65
C PHE A 494 -17.39 -22.47 -49.48
N MET A 495 -16.31 -23.10 -49.01
CA MET A 495 -16.32 -24.56 -48.86
C MET A 495 -15.58 -24.99 -47.59
N ASP A 496 -16.29 -25.89 -46.93
CA ASP A 496 -16.07 -26.61 -45.68
C ASP A 496 -14.83 -27.52 -45.75
N SER A 497 -14.00 -27.48 -44.70
CA SER A 497 -13.03 -28.53 -44.34
C SER A 497 -12.49 -28.23 -42.94
N GLY A 498 -13.08 -28.87 -41.93
CA GLY A 498 -12.55 -28.85 -40.57
C GLY A 498 -11.24 -29.62 -40.45
N VAL A 499 -10.25 -29.02 -39.78
CA VAL A 499 -9.16 -29.70 -39.07
C VAL A 499 -8.67 -28.81 -37.90
N ASP A 500 -8.82 -29.39 -36.71
CA ASP A 500 -8.01 -29.28 -35.47
C ASP A 500 -7.79 -27.89 -34.80
N VAL A 501 -8.53 -27.64 -33.73
CA VAL A 501 -8.45 -26.43 -32.88
C VAL A 501 -7.52 -26.64 -31.66
N ASP A 502 -6.91 -27.82 -31.49
CA ASP A 502 -6.11 -28.11 -30.28
C ASP A 502 -4.59 -27.98 -30.43
N SER A 503 -4.06 -27.53 -31.57
CA SER A 503 -2.60 -27.56 -31.81
C SER A 503 -1.85 -26.20 -31.73
N MET A 504 -2.48 -25.10 -31.29
CA MET A 504 -1.79 -23.80 -31.16
C MET A 504 -1.71 -23.20 -29.75
N PHE A 505 -2.25 -23.88 -28.73
CA PHE A 505 -2.24 -23.43 -27.33
C PHE A 505 -1.31 -24.21 -26.41
N ASN A 506 -0.15 -24.64 -26.92
CA ASN A 506 0.92 -25.10 -26.05
C ASN A 506 2.26 -24.61 -26.56
N ASN A 507 2.77 -23.56 -25.93
CA ASN A 507 4.19 -23.49 -25.57
C ASN A 507 4.45 -22.44 -24.48
N MET A 508 4.89 -22.96 -23.33
CA MET A 508 5.51 -22.31 -22.17
C MET A 508 4.62 -21.54 -21.18
N SER A 509 3.96 -22.34 -20.35
CA SER A 509 3.44 -21.96 -19.02
C SER A 509 4.60 -21.79 -18.02
N TRP A 510 4.76 -20.59 -17.46
CA TRP A 510 5.64 -20.29 -16.31
C TRP A 510 4.84 -20.29 -14.98
N LEU A 511 3.82 -21.14 -14.85
CA LEU A 511 2.92 -21.14 -13.69
C LEU A 511 3.23 -22.13 -12.56
N ASP A 512 4.45 -22.67 -12.46
CA ASP A 512 4.80 -23.62 -11.38
C ASP A 512 5.68 -23.04 -10.27
N PHE A 513 5.26 -21.94 -9.63
CA PHE A 513 6.01 -21.43 -8.45
C PHE A 513 5.19 -21.02 -7.21
N PHE A 514 3.95 -21.48 -7.06
CA PHE A 514 3.28 -21.40 -5.75
C PHE A 514 2.46 -22.66 -5.43
N PRO A 515 2.69 -23.32 -4.28
CA PRO A 515 1.82 -24.40 -3.84
C PRO A 515 0.46 -23.82 -3.47
N ALA A 516 -0.59 -24.39 -4.06
CA ALA A 516 -1.95 -24.19 -3.57
C ALA A 516 -2.01 -24.68 -2.11
N GLY A 517 -2.41 -23.79 -1.20
CA GLY A 517 -2.79 -24.21 0.14
C GLY A 517 -4.03 -25.10 0.01
N ASP A 518 -3.84 -26.39 0.26
CA ASP A 518 -4.89 -27.39 0.23
C ASP A 518 -5.89 -27.08 1.37
N MET A 519 -7.04 -26.52 1.00
CA MET A 519 -8.22 -26.40 1.85
C MET A 519 -9.29 -27.31 1.23
N SER A 520 -9.07 -28.62 1.31
CA SER A 520 -10.14 -29.60 1.13
C SER A 520 -9.87 -30.83 2.00
N GLY A 521 -10.69 -31.00 3.04
CA GLY A 521 -10.57 -32.14 3.93
C GLY A 521 -11.28 -31.93 5.25
N MET A 522 -12.60 -31.76 5.23
CA MET A 522 -13.52 -32.41 6.19
C MET A 522 -14.96 -31.99 5.86
N ASP A 523 -15.62 -32.78 5.04
CA ASP A 523 -17.03 -33.13 5.25
C ASP A 523 -17.10 -34.66 5.32
N ASP A 524 -17.97 -35.12 6.22
CA ASP A 524 -18.37 -36.50 6.53
C ASP A 524 -17.41 -37.36 7.38
N ILE A 525 -17.74 -37.49 8.68
CA ILE A 525 -18.22 -38.72 9.33
C ILE A 525 -18.89 -38.34 10.68
N VAL A 526 -20.21 -38.60 10.74
CA VAL A 526 -21.16 -38.84 11.86
C VAL A 526 -20.82 -38.29 13.26
#